data_AF-A0A432QI07-F1
#
_entry.id   AF-A0A432QI07-F1
#
_cell.length_a   1.000
_cell.length_b   1.000
_cell.length_c   1.000
_cell.angle_alpha   90.00
_cell.angle_beta   90.00
_cell.angle_gamma   90.00
#
_symmetry.space_group_name_H-M   'P 1'
#
loop_
_entity.id
_entity.type
_entity.pdbx_description
1 polymer ?
#
loop_
_entity_poly.entity_id
_entity_poly.type
_entity_poly.pdbx_seq_one_letter_code
_entity_poly.pdbx_strand_id
1 'polypeptide(L)'
;MLKQPQLIRELKERKLDGLEVFHPSHPKKTQKRLHTLAQKYDLLITGGSDYHGAHNPAGLAGGKNSICPPDVIMEELFGRMQQRDNVS
;
A
#
# COMPACT_ATOMS: atom_id res chain seq x y z
N MET A 1 -21.20 9.37 0.53
CA MET A 1 -20.58 8.48 1.55
C MET A 1 -19.51 7.65 0.88
N LEU A 2 -18.26 7.68 1.38
CA LEU A 2 -17.09 7.08 0.72
C LEU A 2 -17.19 5.54 0.63
N LYS A 3 -17.36 5.03 -0.60
CA LYS A 3 -17.51 3.62 -1.00
C LYS A 3 -16.21 2.77 -0.92
N GLN A 4 -15.22 3.22 -0.15
CA GLN A 4 -13.86 2.66 -0.19
C GLN A 4 -13.78 1.17 0.19
N PRO A 5 -14.52 0.65 1.20
CA PRO A 5 -14.45 -0.76 1.54
C PRO A 5 -15.01 -1.70 0.47
N GLN A 6 -16.04 -1.28 -0.27
CA GLN A 6 -16.61 -2.04 -1.39
C GLN A 6 -15.61 -2.07 -2.55
N LEU A 7 -15.03 -0.91 -2.89
CA LEU A 7 -14.05 -0.82 -3.96
C LEU A 7 -12.81 -1.68 -3.70
N ILE A 8 -12.26 -1.68 -2.47
CA ILE A 8 -11.07 -2.49 -2.14
C ILE A 8 -11.37 -3.98 -2.31
N ARG A 9 -12.56 -4.44 -1.92
CA ARG A 9 -12.99 -5.82 -2.13
C ARG A 9 -13.10 -6.15 -3.62
N GLU A 10 -13.79 -5.30 -4.39
CA GLU A 10 -13.96 -5.48 -5.84
C GLU A 10 -12.60 -5.53 -6.56
N LEU A 11 -11.66 -4.69 -6.14
CA LEU A 11 -10.30 -4.69 -6.69
C LEU A 11 -9.51 -5.94 -6.27
N LYS A 12 -9.67 -6.45 -5.05
CA LYS A 12 -9.07 -7.73 -4.64
C LYS A 12 -9.60 -8.89 -5.48
N GLU A 13 -10.91 -8.93 -5.75
CA GLU A 13 -11.53 -9.92 -6.66
C GLU A 13 -10.92 -9.81 -8.07
N ARG A 14 -10.45 -8.63 -8.46
CA ARG A 14 -9.69 -8.34 -9.69
C ARG A 14 -8.16 -8.42 -9.52
N LYS A 15 -7.67 -9.18 -8.54
CA LYS A 15 -6.24 -9.46 -8.31
C LYS A 15 -5.38 -8.26 -7.87
N LEU A 16 -5.98 -7.30 -7.14
CA LEU A 16 -5.19 -6.32 -6.40
C LEU A 16 -4.32 -7.01 -5.33
N ASP A 17 -3.04 -6.64 -5.27
CA ASP A 17 -2.07 -7.29 -4.37
C ASP A 17 -1.81 -6.55 -3.09
N GLY A 18 -1.89 -5.23 -3.12
CA GLY A 18 -1.43 -4.38 -2.04
C GLY A 18 -2.25 -3.12 -1.87
N LEU A 19 -2.11 -2.52 -0.70
CA LEU A 19 -2.77 -1.29 -0.32
C LEU A 19 -1.76 -0.37 0.35
N GLU A 20 -1.71 0.88 -0.12
CA GLU A 20 -0.87 1.90 0.50
C GLU A 20 -1.48 2.32 1.83
N VAL A 21 -0.95 1.77 2.92
CA VAL A 21 -1.38 2.10 4.28
C VAL A 21 -0.59 3.31 4.78
N PHE A 22 0.72 3.32 4.48
CA PHE A 22 1.62 4.31 5.01
C PHE A 22 1.95 5.39 3.98
N HIS A 23 1.36 6.57 4.18
CA HIS A 23 1.59 7.73 3.34
C HIS A 23 1.64 9.00 4.22
N PRO A 24 2.49 10.01 3.92
CA PRO A 24 2.57 11.26 4.69
C PRO A 24 1.21 11.95 4.89
N SER A 25 0.36 11.92 3.89
CA SER A 25 -1.00 12.50 3.92
C SER A 25 -2.05 11.63 4.61
N HIS A 26 -1.71 10.43 5.12
CA HIS A 26 -2.66 9.56 5.83
C HIS A 26 -2.63 9.83 7.34
N PRO A 27 -3.71 10.38 7.92
CA PRO A 27 -3.85 10.45 9.38
C PRO A 27 -3.83 9.05 10.00
N LYS A 28 -3.42 8.93 11.27
CA LYS A 28 -3.38 7.63 12.00
C LYS A 28 -4.69 6.85 11.94
N LYS A 29 -5.85 7.53 11.95
CA LYS A 29 -7.17 6.91 11.79
C LYS A 29 -7.33 6.22 10.42
N THR A 30 -6.86 6.87 9.36
CA THR A 30 -6.86 6.31 8.00
C THR A 30 -5.91 5.13 7.92
N GLN A 31 -4.68 5.26 8.43
CA GLN A 31 -3.70 4.17 8.47
C GLN A 31 -4.28 2.93 9.18
N LYS A 32 -4.89 3.11 10.36
CA LYS A 32 -5.52 2.02 11.11
C LYS A 32 -6.63 1.34 10.30
N ARG A 33 -7.49 2.11 9.64
CA ARG A 33 -8.57 1.57 8.83
C ARG A 33 -8.06 0.79 7.62
N LEU A 34 -7.08 1.34 6.90
CA LEU A 34 -6.48 0.69 5.72
C LEU A 34 -5.72 -0.57 6.13
N HIS A 35 -5.00 -0.55 7.25
CA HIS A 35 -4.36 -1.72 7.82
C HIS A 35 -5.36 -2.85 8.11
N THR A 36 -6.49 -2.55 8.76
CA THR A 36 -7.55 -3.55 9.00
C THR A 36 -8.12 -4.12 7.69
N LEU A 37 -8.31 -3.29 6.67
CA LEU A 37 -8.80 -3.75 5.37
C LEU A 37 -7.76 -4.59 4.63
N ALA A 38 -6.49 -4.22 4.69
CA ALA A 38 -5.40 -4.97 4.08
C ALA A 38 -5.30 -6.38 4.70
N GLN A 39 -5.34 -6.47 6.02
CA GLN A 39 -5.38 -7.76 6.73
C GLN A 39 -6.62 -8.57 6.38
N LYS A 40 -7.80 -7.93 6.32
CA LYS A 40 -9.07 -8.61 6.00
C LYS A 40 -9.06 -9.24 4.61
N TYR A 41 -8.42 -8.61 3.64
CA TYR A 41 -8.45 -9.02 2.23
C TYR A 41 -7.14 -9.62 1.74
N ASP A 42 -6.22 -9.95 2.65
CA ASP A 42 -4.90 -10.52 2.32
C ASP A 42 -4.17 -9.67 1.25
N LEU A 43 -4.07 -8.38 1.54
CA LEU A 43 -3.35 -7.41 0.73
C LEU A 43 -2.04 -7.04 1.44
N LEU A 44 -0.99 -6.93 0.65
CA LEU A 44 0.29 -6.38 1.07
C LEU A 44 0.10 -4.97 1.62
N ILE A 45 0.67 -4.71 2.79
CA ILE A 45 0.68 -3.38 3.41
C ILE A 45 1.84 -2.61 2.82
N THR A 46 1.58 -1.64 1.95
CA THR A 46 2.62 -0.84 1.29
C THR A 46 2.66 0.59 1.81
N GLY A 47 3.58 1.38 1.28
CA GLY A 47 3.75 2.78 1.63
C GLY A 47 4.71 3.49 0.70
N GLY A 48 4.56 4.80 0.62
CA GLY A 48 5.36 5.67 -0.22
C GLY A 48 5.38 7.08 0.34
N SER A 49 6.44 7.81 0.01
CA SER A 49 6.52 9.23 0.35
C SER A 49 5.84 10.14 -0.65
N ASP A 50 5.55 9.64 -1.86
CA ASP A 50 5.04 10.43 -2.98
C ASP A 50 5.92 11.68 -3.25
N TYR A 51 7.23 11.45 -3.32
CA TYR A 51 8.21 12.52 -3.43
C TYR A 51 8.27 13.04 -4.87
N HIS A 52 7.99 14.34 -5.05
CA HIS A 52 8.06 15.04 -6.35
C HIS A 52 9.08 16.19 -6.34
N GLY A 53 10.15 16.07 -5.55
CA GLY A 53 11.19 17.09 -5.44
C GLY A 53 11.08 17.97 -4.19
N ALA A 54 12.04 18.88 -4.03
CA ALA A 54 12.23 19.67 -2.80
C ALA A 54 11.06 20.62 -2.45
N HIS A 55 10.11 20.84 -3.36
CA HIS A 55 8.94 21.70 -3.12
C HIS A 55 7.80 21.01 -2.37
N ASN A 56 7.78 19.67 -2.30
CA ASN A 56 6.78 18.95 -1.54
C ASN A 56 7.21 18.81 -0.07
N PRO A 57 6.29 19.02 0.90
CA PRO A 57 6.59 18.84 2.32
C PRO A 57 6.86 17.37 2.69
N ALA A 58 6.39 16.43 1.86
CA ALA A 58 6.74 15.03 1.98
C ALA A 58 8.17 14.81 1.46
N GLY A 59 9.10 14.51 2.37
CA GLY A 59 10.48 14.16 2.03
C GLY A 59 10.61 12.75 1.47
N LEU A 60 11.78 12.41 0.92
CA LEU A 60 12.06 11.09 0.35
C LEU A 60 11.74 9.94 1.33
N ALA A 61 11.16 8.85 0.81
CA ALA A 61 10.97 7.60 1.57
C ALA A 61 12.31 7.14 2.17
N GLY A 62 12.29 6.65 3.42
CA GLY A 62 13.50 6.23 4.13
C GLY A 62 14.35 7.35 4.76
N GLY A 63 13.97 8.62 4.59
CA GLY A 63 14.56 9.74 5.33
C GLY A 63 14.20 9.78 6.82
N LYS A 64 14.81 10.69 7.57
CA LYS A 64 14.49 10.90 9.00
C LYS A 64 13.01 11.28 9.17
N ASN A 65 12.28 10.54 10.01
CA ASN A 65 10.81 10.64 10.19
C ASN A 65 9.96 10.28 8.95
N SER A 66 10.55 9.64 7.94
CA SER A 66 9.83 9.15 6.77
C SER A 66 9.32 7.73 6.99
N ILE A 67 8.31 7.33 6.22
CA ILE A 67 7.80 5.97 6.27
C ILE A 67 8.55 5.13 5.24
N CYS A 68 9.04 3.98 5.68
CA CYS A 68 9.60 2.93 4.85
C CYS A 68 8.90 1.62 5.24
N PRO A 69 8.04 1.06 4.37
CA PRO A 69 7.53 -0.29 4.55
C PRO A 69 8.70 -1.28 4.62
N PRO A 70 8.58 -2.39 5.37
CA PRO A 70 9.67 -3.35 5.50
C PRO A 70 10.00 -4.01 4.15
N ASP A 71 11.30 -4.19 3.88
CA ASP A 71 11.80 -4.74 2.61
C ASP A 71 11.24 -6.14 2.28
N VAL A 72 10.81 -6.89 3.29
CA VAL A 72 10.14 -8.22 3.14
C VAL A 72 8.94 -8.19 2.18
N ILE A 73 8.30 -7.03 2.02
CA ILE A 73 7.19 -6.86 1.07
C ILE A 73 7.64 -7.12 -0.38
N MET A 74 8.91 -6.86 -0.70
CA MET A 74 9.43 -7.06 -2.06
C MET A 74 9.39 -8.53 -2.48
N GLU A 75 9.82 -9.45 -1.61
CA GLU A 75 9.79 -10.88 -1.88
C GLU A 75 8.37 -11.37 -2.18
N GLU A 76 7.42 -10.96 -1.35
CA GLU A 76 6.02 -11.34 -1.52
C GLU A 76 5.39 -10.70 -2.77
N LEU A 77 5.73 -9.44 -3.05
CA LEU A 77 5.27 -8.74 -4.26
C LEU A 77 5.77 -9.44 -5.53
N PHE A 78 7.06 -9.78 -5.59
CA PHE A 78 7.63 -10.52 -6.73
C PHE A 78 6.98 -11.89 -6.89
N GLY A 79 6.74 -12.61 -5.80
CA GLY A 79 6.00 -13.88 -5.83
C GLY A 79 4.61 -13.73 -6.44
N ARG A 80 3.85 -12.70 -6.04
CA ARG A 80 2.51 -12.41 -6.60
C ARG A 80 2.56 -11.98 -8.08
N MET A 81 3.63 -11.32 -8.53
CA MET A 81 3.82 -10.95 -9.94
C MET A 81 4.06 -12.19 -10.82
N GLN A 82 4.99 -13.06 -10.42
CA GLN A 82 5.29 -14.29 -11.16
C GLN A 82 4.08 -15.23 -11.27
N GLN A 83 3.25 -15.32 -10.23
CA GLN A 83 2.02 -16.10 -10.26
C GLN A 83 1.01 -15.59 -11.30
N ARG A 84 1.03 -14.29 -11.64
CA ARG A 84 0.17 -13.74 -12.70
C ARG A 84 0.72 -14.08 -14.09
N ASP A 85 2.03 -13.97 -14.28
CA ASP A 85 2.66 -14.25 -15.57
C ASP A 85 2.57 -15.74 -15.94
N ASN A 86 2.51 -16.63 -14.95
CA ASN A 86 2.37 -18.09 -15.13
C ASN A 86 0.94 -18.56 -15.37
N VAL A 87 -0.06 -17.67 -15.29
CA VAL A 87 -1.46 -17.96 -15.63
C VAL A 87 -1.71 -17.38 -17.02
N SER A 88 -1.25 -18.10 -18.04
CA SER A 88 -1.61 -17.92 -19.45
C SER A 88 -2.44 -19.09 -19.94
#